data_AF-A0A943NJ53-F1
#
_entry.id   AF-A0A943NJ53-F1
#
_cell.length_a   1.000
_cell.length_b   1.000
_cell.length_c   1.000
_cell.angle_alpha   90.00
_cell.angle_beta   90.00
_cell.angle_gamma   90.00
#
_symmetry.space_group_name_H-M   'P 1'
#
loop_
_entity.id
_entity.type
_entity.pdbx_description
1 polymer ?
#
loop_
_entity_poly.entity_id
_entity_poly.type
_entity_poly.pdbx_seq_one_letter_code
_entity_poly.pdbx_strand_id
1 'polypeptide(L)'
;MAQLISIKKVVVGPKNLTATVEFSAKAPRLTSENAEATERVLELLPGLSEHLCLGDADARFGLVANDTEVAHLLEHVTVELLALTNLAGDVASGKTSLVDSRRGLYEIILACPDDVLVAASLSSAVWLLNWAYGNQEDADPDINAIVSGLVALIQSLNGEKTDELADSAEPEADAAPQAESVDTEDYAADNSSEDVADAAAADAVEAEVADAEENNAEVAGIDAAGEDAVAPADVAEPAADAAEAPADELAEAPADERTLRTTPRSLTSQTTGT
;
A
#
# COMPACT_ATOMS: atom_id res chain seq x y z
N MET A 1 -6.24 9.68 -16.80
CA MET A 1 -5.90 9.96 -15.38
C MET A 1 -6.33 11.34 -14.89
N ALA A 2 -6.97 11.43 -13.72
CA ALA A 2 -7.23 12.66 -12.98
C ALA A 2 -6.25 12.85 -11.82
N GLN A 3 -5.77 14.07 -11.55
CA GLN A 3 -4.87 14.34 -10.42
C GLN A 3 -5.65 14.43 -9.10
N LEU A 4 -5.68 13.31 -8.37
CA LEU A 4 -6.30 13.17 -7.06
C LEU A 4 -5.32 13.44 -5.91
N ILE A 5 -4.05 13.07 -6.09
CA ILE A 5 -3.00 13.09 -5.06
C ILE A 5 -1.83 13.96 -5.56
N SER A 6 -1.29 14.82 -4.70
CA SER A 6 -0.22 15.76 -5.08
C SER A 6 0.75 16.05 -3.94
N ILE A 7 2.06 15.92 -4.19
CA ILE A 7 3.10 16.34 -3.25
C ILE A 7 3.16 17.88 -3.25
N LYS A 8 3.06 18.50 -2.07
CA LYS A 8 3.09 19.97 -1.89
C LYS A 8 4.43 20.50 -1.42
N LYS A 9 5.19 19.67 -0.68
CA LYS A 9 6.47 20.02 -0.07
C LYS A 9 7.26 18.74 0.11
N VAL A 10 8.57 18.79 -0.12
CA VAL A 10 9.54 17.77 0.29
C VAL A 10 10.62 18.46 1.12
N VAL A 11 11.09 17.79 2.17
CA VAL A 11 12.26 18.18 2.97
C VAL A 11 13.14 16.94 3.10
N VAL A 12 14.36 17.00 2.56
CA VAL A 12 15.37 15.96 2.77
C VAL A 12 16.14 16.30 4.05
N GLY A 13 16.09 15.40 5.03
CA GLY A 13 16.89 15.45 6.25
C GLY A 13 18.00 14.39 6.24
N PRO A 14 18.91 14.40 7.24
CA PRO A 14 20.11 13.54 7.27
C PRO A 14 19.84 12.04 7.54
N LYS A 15 18.57 11.63 7.60
CA LYS A 15 18.11 10.25 7.83
C LYS A 15 16.74 9.97 7.20
N ASN A 16 15.90 11.00 7.08
CA ASN A 16 14.51 10.88 6.66
C ASN A 16 14.18 11.89 5.57
N LEU A 17 13.33 11.51 4.62
CA LEU A 17 12.65 12.42 3.69
C LEU A 17 11.23 12.67 4.23
N THR A 18 10.85 13.93 4.40
CA THR A 18 9.51 14.32 4.87
C THR A 18 8.74 15.01 3.75
N ALA A 19 7.63 14.42 3.35
CA ALA A 19 6.76 14.94 2.30
C ALA A 19 5.40 15.37 2.87
N THR A 20 4.95 16.57 2.52
CA THR A 20 3.55 16.98 2.75
C THR A 20 2.75 16.67 1.48
N VAL A 21 1.73 15.83 1.59
CA VAL A 21 0.89 15.37 0.47
C VAL A 21 -0.54 15.91 0.64
N GLU A 22 -1.12 16.45 -0.43
CA GLU A 22 -2.52 16.90 -0.48
C GLU A 22 -3.35 15.95 -1.35
N PHE A 23 -4.35 15.34 -0.74
CA PHE A 23 -5.39 14.52 -1.35
C PHE A 23 -6.60 15.43 -1.64
N SER A 24 -6.94 15.59 -2.92
CA SER A 24 -8.03 16.47 -3.37
C SER A 24 -9.40 16.10 -2.76
N ALA A 25 -10.37 17.00 -2.85
CA ALA A 25 -11.76 16.74 -2.43
C ALA A 25 -12.52 15.70 -3.29
N LYS A 26 -11.86 15.09 -4.28
CA LYS A 26 -12.36 13.95 -5.06
C LYS A 26 -11.59 12.65 -4.77
N ALA A 27 -10.49 12.73 -4.02
CA ALA A 27 -9.73 11.56 -3.61
C ALA A 27 -10.43 10.92 -2.39
N PRO A 28 -10.59 9.58 -2.35
CA PRO A 28 -10.98 8.93 -1.11
C PRO A 28 -9.97 9.21 0.01
N ARG A 29 -10.46 9.15 1.24
CA ARG A 29 -9.69 9.26 2.48
C ARG A 29 -9.30 7.87 2.97
N LEU A 30 -10.22 6.91 2.90
CA LEU A 30 -10.02 5.52 3.29
C LEU A 30 -9.97 4.61 2.05
N THR A 31 -9.21 3.53 2.13
CA THR A 31 -9.13 2.48 1.10
C THR A 31 -10.46 1.74 0.90
N SER A 32 -11.32 1.71 1.93
CA SER A 32 -12.68 1.17 1.89
C SER A 32 -13.64 1.97 1.00
N GLU A 33 -13.42 3.27 0.80
CA GLU A 33 -14.26 4.12 -0.06
C GLU A 33 -14.13 3.77 -1.56
N ASN A 34 -13.09 3.03 -1.95
CA ASN A 34 -12.97 2.46 -3.30
C ASN A 34 -12.17 1.14 -3.26
N ALA A 35 -12.78 0.11 -2.69
CA ALA A 35 -12.18 -1.22 -2.56
C ALA A 35 -11.66 -1.80 -3.89
N GLU A 36 -12.32 -1.52 -5.03
CA GLU A 36 -11.84 -1.95 -6.35
C GLU A 36 -10.49 -1.32 -6.73
N ALA A 37 -10.23 -0.07 -6.30
CA ALA A 37 -8.94 0.59 -6.52
C ALA A 37 -7.86 0.11 -5.54
N THR A 38 -8.26 -0.22 -4.31
CA THR A 38 -7.39 -0.83 -3.31
C THR A 38 -6.92 -2.21 -3.75
N GLU A 39 -7.83 -3.09 -4.18
CA GLU A 39 -7.49 -4.44 -4.63
C GLU A 39 -6.52 -4.40 -5.81
N ARG A 40 -6.75 -3.54 -6.81
CA ARG A 40 -5.84 -3.35 -7.97
C ARG A 40 -4.43 -2.88 -7.57
N VAL A 41 -4.26 -2.19 -6.44
CA VAL A 41 -2.92 -1.84 -5.91
C VAL A 41 -2.28 -3.06 -5.23
N LEU A 42 -3.05 -3.87 -4.51
CA LEU A 42 -2.57 -5.11 -3.88
C LEU A 42 -2.23 -6.20 -4.91
N GLU A 43 -2.97 -6.29 -6.02
CA GLU A 43 -2.69 -7.20 -7.15
C GLU A 43 -1.38 -6.82 -7.86
N LEU A 44 -1.10 -5.53 -8.05
CA LEU A 44 0.16 -5.03 -8.64
C LEU A 44 1.35 -5.18 -7.69
N LEU A 45 1.13 -5.03 -6.39
CA LEU A 45 2.16 -4.96 -5.36
C LEU A 45 1.86 -5.93 -4.19
N PRO A 46 1.93 -7.25 -4.43
CA PRO A 46 1.50 -8.25 -3.44
C PRO A 46 2.36 -8.26 -2.16
N GLY A 47 3.60 -7.76 -2.19
CA GLY A 47 4.47 -7.66 -1.01
C GLY A 47 3.92 -6.71 0.07
N LEU A 48 3.07 -5.73 -0.31
CA LEU A 48 2.35 -4.85 0.62
C LEU A 48 1.64 -5.64 1.73
N SER A 49 1.06 -6.78 1.39
CA SER A 49 0.32 -7.61 2.35
C SER A 49 1.19 -8.12 3.50
N GLU A 50 2.49 -8.31 3.25
CA GLU A 50 3.45 -8.89 4.17
C GLU A 50 4.17 -7.85 5.05
N HIS A 51 4.08 -6.55 4.71
CA HIS A 51 4.75 -5.47 5.44
C HIS A 51 4.34 -5.41 6.92
N LEU A 52 5.31 -5.20 7.80
CA LEU A 52 5.05 -4.88 9.20
C LEU A 52 4.43 -3.47 9.29
N CYS A 53 3.25 -3.38 9.89
CA CYS A 53 2.62 -2.11 10.23
C CYS A 53 2.60 -1.96 11.76
N LEU A 54 2.89 -0.76 12.27
CA LEU A 54 2.82 -0.43 13.70
C LEU A 54 1.96 0.82 13.98
N GLY A 55 1.25 1.33 12.97
CA GLY A 55 0.37 2.50 13.07
C GLY A 55 -1.10 2.16 13.31
N ASP A 56 -1.56 1.04 12.74
CA ASP A 56 -2.98 0.64 12.73
C ASP A 56 -3.28 -0.47 13.75
N ALA A 57 -4.49 -1.04 13.69
CA ALA A 57 -5.00 -2.03 14.64
C ALA A 57 -4.27 -3.39 14.62
N ASP A 58 -3.54 -3.72 13.55
CA ASP A 58 -2.87 -5.00 13.35
C ASP A 58 -1.40 -4.84 12.93
N ALA A 59 -0.59 -5.84 13.29
CA ALA A 59 0.85 -5.83 13.06
C ALA A 59 1.28 -5.99 11.58
N ARG A 60 0.35 -6.24 10.65
CA ARG A 60 0.65 -6.41 9.21
C ARG A 60 -0.27 -5.58 8.35
N PHE A 61 0.28 -4.86 7.38
CA PHE A 61 -0.49 -3.97 6.52
C PHE A 61 -1.60 -4.71 5.74
N GLY A 62 -1.37 -5.95 5.29
CA GLY A 62 -2.39 -6.76 4.61
C GLY A 62 -3.67 -7.07 5.41
N LEU A 63 -3.66 -6.88 6.74
CA LEU A 63 -4.85 -7.04 7.59
C LEU A 63 -5.71 -5.77 7.65
N VAL A 64 -5.10 -4.59 7.45
CA VAL A 64 -5.73 -3.26 7.55
C VAL A 64 -5.91 -2.56 6.21
N ALA A 65 -5.22 -3.03 5.16
CA ALA A 65 -5.19 -2.41 3.82
C ALA A 65 -6.57 -2.11 3.22
N ASN A 66 -7.62 -2.85 3.61
CA ASN A 66 -8.99 -2.68 3.12
C ASN A 66 -9.80 -1.58 3.84
N ASP A 67 -9.35 -1.07 5.00
CA ASP A 67 -10.00 0.04 5.73
C ASP A 67 -8.97 0.87 6.53
N THR A 68 -8.05 1.51 5.81
CA THR A 68 -6.98 2.39 6.33
C THR A 68 -6.86 3.65 5.46
N GLU A 69 -6.16 4.70 5.89
CA GLU A 69 -6.02 5.89 5.04
C GLU A 69 -5.30 5.61 3.72
N VAL A 70 -5.77 6.21 2.62
CA VAL A 70 -5.08 6.15 1.31
C VAL A 70 -3.71 6.86 1.36
N ALA A 71 -3.50 7.73 2.36
CA ALA A 71 -2.18 8.29 2.70
C ALA A 71 -1.23 7.26 3.31
N HIS A 72 -1.75 6.32 4.11
CA HIS A 72 -0.97 5.24 4.71
C HIS A 72 -0.68 4.14 3.68
N LEU A 73 -1.64 3.85 2.78
CA LEU A 73 -1.37 3.05 1.57
C LEU A 73 -0.26 3.68 0.70
N LEU A 74 -0.25 5.01 0.53
CA LEU A 74 0.80 5.70 -0.24
C LEU A 74 2.20 5.52 0.37
N GLU A 75 2.31 5.53 1.70
CA GLU A 75 3.55 5.20 2.40
C GLU A 75 3.99 3.76 2.11
N HIS A 76 3.11 2.77 2.33
CA HIS A 76 3.45 1.36 2.11
C HIS A 76 3.79 1.05 0.64
N VAL A 77 3.10 1.65 -0.33
CA VAL A 77 3.46 1.59 -1.77
C VAL A 77 4.85 2.19 -2.03
N THR A 78 5.22 3.25 -1.33
CA THR A 78 6.56 3.84 -1.45
C THR A 78 7.63 2.93 -0.85
N VAL A 79 7.36 2.32 0.32
CA VAL A 79 8.26 1.35 0.98
C VAL A 79 8.43 0.08 0.13
N GLU A 80 7.38 -0.40 -0.52
CA GLU A 80 7.43 -1.57 -1.41
C GLU A 80 8.29 -1.29 -2.65
N LEU A 81 8.08 -0.14 -3.32
CA LEU A 81 8.94 0.25 -4.45
C LEU A 81 10.41 0.38 -4.04
N LEU A 82 10.69 0.86 -2.82
CA LEU A 82 12.05 0.90 -2.27
C LEU A 82 12.62 -0.50 -2.02
N ALA A 83 11.84 -1.42 -1.44
CA ALA A 83 12.25 -2.80 -1.22
C ALA A 83 12.54 -3.53 -2.55
N LEU A 84 11.65 -3.40 -3.54
CA LEU A 84 11.78 -4.02 -4.86
C LEU A 84 13.02 -3.55 -5.64
N THR A 85 13.54 -2.33 -5.39
CA THR A 85 14.81 -1.90 -6.00
C THR A 85 16.04 -2.66 -5.49
N ASN A 86 15.96 -3.26 -4.30
CA ASN A 86 17.09 -3.81 -3.55
C ASN A 86 18.26 -2.79 -3.33
N LEU A 87 18.00 -1.49 -3.46
CA LEU A 87 18.98 -0.41 -3.21
C LEU A 87 18.80 0.26 -1.83
N ALA A 88 17.59 0.22 -1.26
CA ALA A 88 17.29 0.85 0.03
C ALA A 88 17.83 0.10 1.26
N GLY A 89 18.23 -1.16 1.10
CA GLY A 89 18.63 -2.06 2.19
C GLY A 89 17.50 -2.33 3.21
N ASP A 90 17.85 -2.90 4.35
CA ASP A 90 16.92 -3.31 5.42
C ASP A 90 16.28 -2.12 6.19
N VAL A 91 16.40 -0.89 5.68
CA VAL A 91 16.08 0.37 6.38
C VAL A 91 14.76 0.99 5.88
N ALA A 92 14.20 0.49 4.77
CA ALA A 92 12.96 1.00 4.17
C ALA A 92 11.79 0.94 5.18
N SER A 93 11.36 2.11 5.65
CA SER A 93 10.35 2.29 6.68
C SER A 93 9.75 3.69 6.56
N GLY A 94 8.56 3.91 7.13
CA GLY A 94 7.89 5.20 7.09
C GLY A 94 7.10 5.55 8.35
N LYS A 95 6.39 6.68 8.25
CA LYS A 95 5.31 7.07 9.15
C LYS A 95 4.41 8.12 8.46
N THR A 96 3.11 7.83 8.41
CA THR A 96 2.05 8.75 8.01
C THR A 96 1.50 9.50 9.23
N SER A 97 1.06 10.74 9.04
CA SER A 97 0.36 11.53 10.06
C SER A 97 -0.55 12.56 9.41
N LEU A 98 -1.78 12.68 9.92
CA LEU A 98 -2.77 13.66 9.47
C LEU A 98 -2.39 15.08 9.90
N VAL A 99 -2.41 16.04 8.96
CA VAL A 99 -2.04 17.46 9.22
C VAL A 99 -3.26 18.38 9.15
N ASP A 100 -4.13 18.22 8.16
CA ASP A 100 -5.41 18.95 8.06
C ASP A 100 -6.43 18.13 7.27
N SER A 101 -7.40 17.52 7.97
CA SER A 101 -8.46 16.69 7.38
C SER A 101 -9.39 17.45 6.44
N ARG A 102 -9.64 18.74 6.69
CA ARG A 102 -10.51 19.57 5.83
C ARG A 102 -9.85 19.89 4.50
N ARG A 103 -8.50 19.89 4.47
CA ARG A 103 -7.70 20.06 3.25
C ARG A 103 -7.25 18.74 2.62
N GLY A 104 -7.34 17.63 3.35
CA GLY A 104 -6.74 16.35 2.93
C GLY A 104 -5.22 16.39 2.95
N LEU A 105 -4.63 17.14 3.88
CA LEU A 105 -3.17 17.23 4.05
C LEU A 105 -2.67 16.17 5.03
N TYR A 106 -1.69 15.40 4.60
CA TYR A 106 -0.95 14.43 5.39
C TYR A 106 0.54 14.74 5.30
N GLU A 107 1.28 14.38 6.34
CA GLU A 107 2.73 14.29 6.33
C GLU A 107 3.12 12.82 6.26
N ILE A 108 4.01 12.47 5.33
CA ILE A 108 4.60 11.14 5.20
C ILE A 108 6.10 11.32 5.40
N ILE A 109 6.63 10.65 6.41
CA ILE A 109 8.06 10.58 6.71
C ILE A 109 8.55 9.22 6.22
N LEU A 110 9.65 9.18 5.47
CA LEU A 110 10.27 7.96 4.94
C LEU A 110 11.73 7.92 5.37
N ALA A 111 12.25 6.74 5.71
CA ALA A 111 13.68 6.53 5.87
C ALA A 111 14.39 6.80 4.53
N CYS A 112 15.54 7.49 4.59
CA CYS A 112 16.21 8.09 3.43
C CYS A 112 17.66 7.60 3.30
N PRO A 113 17.87 6.37 2.75
CA PRO A 113 19.21 5.88 2.44
C PRO A 113 19.84 6.59 1.23
N ASP A 114 19.02 7.00 0.27
CA ASP A 114 19.37 7.79 -0.91
C ASP A 114 18.19 8.74 -1.21
N ASP A 115 18.43 10.03 -1.39
CA ASP A 115 17.38 11.05 -1.45
C ASP A 115 16.70 11.13 -2.81
N VAL A 116 17.44 10.86 -3.89
CA VAL A 116 16.87 10.73 -5.24
C VAL A 116 15.99 9.50 -5.33
N LEU A 117 16.44 8.36 -4.78
CA LEU A 117 15.70 7.11 -4.79
C LEU A 117 14.37 7.23 -4.05
N VAL A 118 14.38 7.79 -2.83
CA VAL A 118 13.14 7.95 -2.04
C VAL A 118 12.21 8.99 -2.66
N ALA A 119 12.74 10.09 -3.22
CA ALA A 119 11.91 11.07 -3.94
C ALA A 119 11.29 10.46 -5.21
N ALA A 120 12.03 9.66 -5.98
CA ALA A 120 11.56 9.03 -7.20
C ALA A 120 10.57 7.88 -6.92
N SER A 121 10.82 7.06 -5.89
CA SER A 121 9.86 6.04 -5.42
C SER A 121 8.58 6.66 -4.92
N LEU A 122 8.63 7.75 -4.12
CA LEU A 122 7.43 8.47 -3.67
C LEU A 122 6.67 9.08 -4.85
N SER A 123 7.36 9.68 -5.82
CA SER A 123 6.72 10.21 -7.03
C SER A 123 6.05 9.11 -7.86
N SER A 124 6.67 7.92 -7.91
CA SER A 124 6.13 6.73 -8.60
C SER A 124 4.91 6.16 -7.87
N ALA A 125 4.95 6.10 -6.54
CA ALA A 125 3.83 5.71 -5.69
C ALA A 125 2.63 6.66 -5.83
N VAL A 126 2.88 7.98 -5.83
CA VAL A 126 1.85 8.99 -6.10
C VAL A 126 1.27 8.82 -7.50
N TRP A 127 2.07 8.46 -8.51
CA TRP A 127 1.56 8.18 -9.85
C TRP A 127 0.71 6.91 -9.89
N LEU A 128 1.16 5.80 -9.28
CA LEU A 128 0.41 4.54 -9.18
C LEU A 128 -0.96 4.73 -8.53
N LEU A 129 -1.04 5.48 -7.43
CA LEU A 129 -2.33 5.75 -6.79
C LEU A 129 -3.21 6.74 -7.59
N ASN A 130 -2.61 7.72 -8.29
CA ASN A 130 -3.37 8.54 -9.25
C ASN A 130 -3.91 7.72 -10.43
N TRP A 131 -3.22 6.66 -10.87
CA TRP A 131 -3.74 5.70 -11.85
C TRP A 131 -4.89 4.87 -11.24
N ALA A 132 -4.66 4.21 -10.11
CA ALA A 132 -5.61 3.27 -9.50
C ALA A 132 -6.96 3.91 -9.15
N TYR A 133 -6.92 5.12 -8.59
CA TYR A 133 -8.11 5.86 -8.15
C TYR A 133 -8.61 6.89 -9.18
N GLY A 134 -7.78 7.34 -10.15
CA GLY A 134 -8.04 8.49 -11.03
C GLY A 134 -8.58 8.18 -12.43
N ASN A 135 -9.42 7.14 -12.54
CA ASN A 135 -10.06 6.60 -13.76
C ASN A 135 -9.12 5.79 -14.69
N GLN A 136 -9.49 4.52 -14.92
CA GLN A 136 -8.68 3.45 -15.50
C GLN A 136 -8.73 3.40 -17.04
N GLU A 137 -8.61 4.55 -17.70
CA GLU A 137 -8.54 4.62 -19.18
C GLU A 137 -7.11 4.41 -19.72
N ASP A 138 -6.13 4.43 -18.81
CA ASP A 138 -4.70 4.24 -19.06
C ASP A 138 -4.30 2.78 -18.69
N ALA A 139 -3.43 2.16 -19.50
CA ALA A 139 -3.04 0.75 -19.35
C ALA A 139 -2.31 0.43 -18.03
N ASP A 140 -2.34 -0.85 -17.65
CA ASP A 140 -1.80 -1.35 -16.37
C ASP A 140 -0.29 -1.03 -16.18
N PRO A 141 0.12 -0.53 -15.00
CA PRO A 141 1.51 -0.29 -14.66
C PRO A 141 2.41 -1.54 -14.69
N ASP A 142 3.46 -1.51 -15.50
CA ASP A 142 4.57 -2.47 -15.36
C ASP A 142 5.47 -2.06 -14.19
N ILE A 143 5.22 -2.66 -13.02
CA ILE A 143 6.02 -2.47 -11.81
C ILE A 143 7.50 -2.82 -12.04
N ASN A 144 7.81 -3.84 -12.85
CA ASN A 144 9.19 -4.23 -13.13
C ASN A 144 9.90 -3.16 -13.97
N ALA A 145 9.20 -2.52 -14.91
CA ALA A 145 9.73 -1.39 -15.67
C ALA A 145 9.94 -0.15 -14.77
N ILE A 146 9.02 0.13 -13.85
CA ILE A 146 9.16 1.22 -12.85
C ILE A 146 10.40 0.99 -11.98
N VAL A 147 10.51 -0.20 -11.36
CA VAL A 147 11.65 -0.57 -10.50
C VAL A 147 12.96 -0.57 -11.28
N SER A 148 12.97 -1.08 -12.52
CA SER A 148 14.16 -1.02 -13.39
C SER A 148 14.56 0.41 -13.73
N GLY A 149 13.58 1.31 -13.94
CA GLY A 149 13.82 2.73 -14.17
C GLY A 149 14.40 3.45 -12.96
N LEU A 150 13.89 3.14 -11.75
CA LEU A 150 14.44 3.65 -10.48
C LEU A 150 15.89 3.20 -10.27
N VAL A 151 16.18 1.91 -10.50
CA VAL A 151 17.53 1.36 -10.39
C VAL A 151 18.47 2.00 -11.44
N ALA A 152 18.04 2.13 -12.69
CA ALA A 152 18.83 2.76 -13.76
C ALA A 152 19.12 4.25 -13.48
N LEU A 153 18.17 4.99 -12.90
CA LEU A 153 18.36 6.38 -12.47
C LEU A 153 19.51 6.49 -11.47
N ILE A 154 19.48 5.70 -10.39
CA ILE A 154 20.52 5.74 -9.34
C ILE A 154 21.88 5.24 -9.88
N GLN A 155 21.88 4.23 -10.76
CA GLN A 155 23.11 3.79 -11.43
C GLN A 155 23.71 4.88 -12.31
N SER A 156 22.90 5.66 -13.03
CA SER A 156 23.41 6.75 -13.88
C SER A 156 24.11 7.86 -13.08
N LEU A 157 23.52 8.26 -11.95
CA LEU A 157 24.07 9.30 -11.06
C LEU A 157 25.36 8.88 -10.36
N ASN A 158 25.52 7.58 -10.08
CA ASN A 158 26.75 7.03 -9.51
C ASN A 158 27.84 6.80 -10.58
N GLY A 159 27.46 6.45 -11.82
CA GLY A 159 28.39 6.14 -12.91
C GLY A 159 29.15 7.35 -13.47
N GLU A 160 28.55 8.55 -13.48
CA GLU A 160 29.21 9.79 -13.92
C GLU A 160 30.46 10.15 -13.09
N LYS A 161 30.61 9.55 -11.90
CA LYS A 161 31.72 9.78 -10.97
C LYS A 161 32.98 8.92 -11.25
N THR A 162 32.96 8.05 -12.26
CA THR A 162 34.01 7.04 -12.49
C THR A 162 34.80 7.15 -13.79
N ASP A 163 34.42 8.04 -14.73
CA ASP A 163 34.99 8.05 -16.09
C ASP A 163 36.21 9.00 -16.28
N GLU A 164 36.64 9.73 -15.23
CA GLU A 164 37.79 10.66 -15.28
C GLU A 164 39.11 10.12 -14.65
N LEU A 165 39.23 8.81 -14.43
CA LEU A 165 40.49 8.17 -13.96
C LEU A 165 40.91 6.94 -14.78
N ALA A 166 40.83 7.06 -16.10
CA ALA A 166 41.38 6.10 -17.06
C ALA A 166 42.50 6.71 -17.94
N ASP A 167 43.28 7.64 -17.40
CA ASP A 167 44.42 8.25 -18.10
C ASP A 167 45.68 7.34 -18.08
N SER A 168 46.19 7.04 -19.27
CA SER A 168 47.58 6.64 -19.57
C SER A 168 48.24 5.52 -18.74
N ALA A 169 48.03 4.27 -19.19
CA ALA A 169 49.04 3.21 -19.08
C ALA A 169 48.98 2.28 -20.32
N GLU A 170 49.95 2.43 -21.23
CA GLU A 170 50.09 1.53 -22.39
C GLU A 170 50.69 0.17 -21.96
N PRO A 171 50.27 -0.97 -22.56
CA PRO A 171 50.76 -2.29 -22.20
C PRO A 171 52.14 -2.58 -22.84
N GLU A 172 53.21 -2.11 -22.21
CA GLU A 172 54.56 -2.65 -22.42
C GLU A 172 54.59 -4.15 -22.11
N ALA A 173 55.37 -4.91 -22.89
CA ALA A 173 55.25 -6.37 -22.95
C ALA A 173 56.43 -7.15 -22.33
N ASP A 174 56.14 -8.42 -22.06
CA ASP A 174 57.08 -9.55 -21.88
C ASP A 174 57.77 -9.75 -20.50
N ALA A 175 58.35 -10.95 -20.34
CA ALA A 175 59.30 -11.39 -19.31
C ALA A 175 58.81 -11.58 -17.86
N ALA A 176 58.06 -12.66 -17.64
CA ALA A 176 58.35 -13.57 -16.51
C ALA A 176 59.72 -14.30 -16.79
N PRO A 177 60.47 -14.91 -15.83
CA PRO A 177 59.89 -15.66 -14.70
C PRO A 177 60.75 -15.82 -13.40
N GLN A 178 60.18 -16.65 -12.50
CA GLN A 178 60.78 -17.40 -11.39
C GLN A 178 60.98 -16.73 -10.02
N ALA A 179 60.68 -17.56 -9.01
CA ALA A 179 60.69 -17.26 -7.59
C ALA A 179 62.06 -17.51 -6.96
N GLU A 180 62.27 -16.93 -5.77
CA GLU A 180 62.88 -17.65 -4.65
C GLU A 180 62.05 -17.46 -3.38
N SER A 181 62.22 -18.36 -2.42
CA SER A 181 61.48 -18.44 -1.16
C SER A 181 62.28 -17.88 0.01
N VAL A 182 61.60 -17.21 0.95
CA VAL A 182 62.09 -17.03 2.33
C VAL A 182 61.04 -17.55 3.31
N ASP A 183 61.49 -17.94 4.50
CA ASP A 183 60.76 -18.77 5.46
C ASP A 183 60.57 -18.03 6.80
N THR A 184 59.50 -18.36 7.53
CA THR A 184 59.18 -17.90 8.91
C THR A 184 59.04 -16.36 9.10
N GLU A 185 58.54 -15.80 10.20
CA GLU A 185 58.40 -16.24 11.60
C GLU A 185 56.98 -16.09 12.20
N ASP A 186 56.75 -16.82 13.30
CA ASP A 186 55.57 -16.79 14.15
C ASP A 186 55.59 -15.57 15.10
N TYR A 187 54.43 -14.92 15.30
CA TYR A 187 54.21 -13.91 16.34
C TYR A 187 52.79 -13.99 16.93
N ALA A 188 52.59 -14.97 17.81
CA ALA A 188 51.45 -15.01 18.71
C ALA A 188 51.61 -14.03 19.90
N ALA A 189 50.89 -12.90 19.86
CA ALA A 189 50.56 -12.05 21.00
C ALA A 189 49.14 -11.51 20.73
N ASP A 190 48.10 -11.94 21.45
CA ASP A 190 47.79 -11.62 22.86
C ASP A 190 47.33 -10.17 23.07
N ASN A 191 46.09 -9.91 22.62
CA ASN A 191 45.35 -8.68 22.90
C ASN A 191 44.14 -9.02 23.78
N SER A 192 44.41 -9.22 25.07
CA SER A 192 43.49 -9.19 26.23
C SER A 192 42.02 -8.84 25.95
N SER A 193 41.10 -9.72 26.35
CA SER A 193 39.68 -9.40 26.47
C SER A 193 39.41 -8.62 27.76
N GLU A 194 39.26 -7.30 27.67
CA GLU A 194 38.84 -6.48 28.82
C GLU A 194 37.31 -6.46 28.96
N ASP A 195 36.85 -7.07 30.05
CA ASP A 195 35.45 -7.11 30.50
C ASP A 195 35.03 -5.74 31.06
N VAL A 196 33.98 -5.15 30.47
CA VAL A 196 33.32 -3.94 30.97
C VAL A 196 31.82 -4.19 31.14
N ALA A 197 31.51 -5.07 32.08
CA ALA A 197 30.20 -5.12 32.71
C ALA A 197 29.86 -3.80 33.45
N ASP A 198 28.58 -3.67 33.79
CA ASP A 198 27.92 -2.63 34.61
C ASP A 198 27.64 -1.26 33.97
N ALA A 199 26.35 -1.05 33.64
CA ALA A 199 25.58 0.11 34.07
C ALA A 199 24.07 -0.16 33.84
N ALA A 200 23.39 -0.73 34.84
CA ALA A 200 21.93 -0.88 34.82
C ALA A 200 21.21 0.27 35.55
N ALA A 201 19.91 0.46 35.22
CA ALA A 201 18.92 1.25 35.96
C ALA A 201 19.08 2.79 36.03
N ALA A 202 18.55 3.48 35.01
CA ALA A 202 17.83 4.75 35.11
C ALA A 202 16.98 4.93 33.82
N ASP A 203 15.76 5.47 33.82
CA ASP A 203 14.87 5.85 34.93
C ASP A 203 13.42 5.44 34.58
N ALA A 204 12.55 5.27 35.59
CA ALA A 204 11.19 4.79 35.41
C ALA A 204 10.18 5.40 36.41
N VAL A 205 10.22 6.73 36.61
CA VAL A 205 9.13 7.47 37.26
C VAL A 205 8.86 8.82 36.59
N GLU A 206 7.64 9.00 36.08
CA GLU A 206 6.84 10.22 36.22
C GLU A 206 5.38 9.79 36.02
N ALA A 207 4.62 9.78 37.11
CA ALA A 207 3.25 9.27 37.14
C ALA A 207 2.34 10.31 37.81
N GLU A 208 1.08 10.34 37.39
CA GLU A 208 -0.02 10.99 38.12
C GLU A 208 0.15 12.49 38.44
N VAL A 209 -0.25 13.37 37.51
CA VAL A 209 -0.87 14.66 37.89
C VAL A 209 -2.35 14.59 37.57
N ALA A 210 -3.18 14.74 38.60
CA ALA A 210 -4.59 14.41 38.56
C ALA A 210 -5.51 15.63 38.34
N ASP A 211 -6.72 15.30 37.90
CA ASP A 211 -8.00 15.95 38.21
C ASP A 211 -8.27 17.42 37.76
N ALA A 212 -9.33 17.57 36.95
CA ALA A 212 -10.21 18.74 36.94
C ALA A 212 -11.55 18.39 36.26
N GLU A 213 -12.62 18.36 37.07
CA GLU A 213 -14.01 18.05 36.73
C GLU A 213 -14.69 18.85 35.59
N GLU A 214 -15.65 18.17 34.95
CA GLU A 214 -17.02 18.64 34.59
C GLU A 214 -17.36 19.57 33.39
N ASN A 215 -18.61 19.32 32.94
CA ASN A 215 -19.60 20.23 32.37
C ASN A 215 -19.58 20.60 30.87
N ASN A 216 -20.36 19.86 30.07
CA ASN A 216 -21.61 20.46 29.55
C ASN A 216 -22.69 19.46 29.05
N ALA A 217 -23.94 19.89 29.21
CA ALA A 217 -25.12 19.54 28.41
C ALA A 217 -25.48 18.06 28.18
N GLU A 218 -26.05 17.44 29.21
CA GLU A 218 -27.12 16.44 29.03
C GLU A 218 -28.26 17.03 28.18
N VAL A 219 -28.84 16.24 27.27
CA VAL A 219 -30.13 16.54 26.61
C VAL A 219 -31.11 15.38 26.78
N ALA A 220 -31.76 15.33 27.94
CA ALA A 220 -33.03 14.64 28.10
C ALA A 220 -34.03 15.12 27.01
N GLY A 221 -34.91 14.29 26.47
CA GLY A 221 -35.64 13.23 27.17
C GLY A 221 -37.05 13.75 27.47
N ILE A 222 -37.82 14.00 26.41
CA ILE A 222 -39.16 14.57 26.50
C ILE A 222 -40.16 13.43 26.68
N ASP A 223 -40.43 13.10 27.94
CA ASP A 223 -41.33 12.00 28.30
C ASP A 223 -42.81 12.37 28.11
N ALA A 224 -43.66 11.34 27.93
CA ALA A 224 -45.08 11.51 27.61
C ALA A 224 -46.00 11.04 28.74
N ALA A 225 -46.84 11.95 29.26
CA ALA A 225 -48.11 11.63 29.92
C ALA A 225 -48.99 12.90 30.03
N GLY A 226 -50.31 12.76 29.84
CA GLY A 226 -51.22 13.91 29.83
C GLY A 226 -52.63 13.57 29.35
N GLU A 227 -53.24 12.54 29.96
CA GLU A 227 -54.59 12.09 29.62
C GLU A 227 -55.67 13.07 30.09
N ASP A 228 -56.61 13.41 29.21
CA ASP A 228 -58.03 13.60 29.57
C ASP A 228 -58.90 13.16 28.37
N ALA A 229 -60.11 12.66 28.63
CA ALA A 229 -60.88 11.89 27.65
C ALA A 229 -62.40 12.04 27.78
N VAL A 230 -63.11 12.26 26.66
CA VAL A 230 -64.57 12.06 26.57
C VAL A 230 -65.07 11.69 25.16
N ALA A 231 -65.56 10.45 25.06
CA ALA A 231 -66.70 9.95 24.27
C ALA A 231 -66.76 10.05 22.71
N PRO A 232 -67.17 8.96 22.00
CA PRO A 232 -67.28 8.90 20.53
C PRO A 232 -68.72 8.83 19.96
N ALA A 233 -68.85 9.10 18.66
CA ALA A 233 -69.98 8.82 17.73
C ALA A 233 -69.56 9.18 16.28
N ASP A 234 -70.23 8.84 15.17
CA ASP A 234 -70.99 7.67 14.64
C ASP A 234 -71.35 8.03 13.17
N VAL A 235 -71.62 7.21 12.14
CA VAL A 235 -71.99 5.78 11.96
C VAL A 235 -71.46 5.28 10.58
N ALA A 236 -71.55 3.95 10.35
CA ALA A 236 -71.87 3.29 9.06
C ALA A 236 -70.86 3.19 7.88
N GLU A 237 -70.22 2.01 7.79
CA GLU A 237 -70.19 1.16 6.58
C GLU A 237 -71.61 0.63 6.21
N PRO A 238 -71.91 -0.07 5.07
CA PRO A 238 -71.03 -1.02 4.34
C PRO A 238 -71.23 -1.18 2.80
N ALA A 239 -70.49 -2.17 2.24
CA ALA A 239 -70.85 -3.04 1.10
C ALA A 239 -70.87 -2.47 -0.35
N ALA A 240 -70.91 -3.28 -1.42
CA ALA A 240 -70.18 -4.51 -1.83
C ALA A 240 -70.80 -5.05 -3.14
N ASP A 241 -69.99 -5.32 -4.17
CA ASP A 241 -70.20 -6.25 -5.31
C ASP A 241 -68.86 -6.26 -6.12
N ALA A 242 -68.26 -7.32 -6.67
CA ALA A 242 -68.66 -8.63 -7.20
C ALA A 242 -68.85 -8.67 -8.74
N ALA A 243 -68.45 -9.80 -9.35
CA ALA A 243 -68.47 -10.11 -10.80
C ALA A 243 -67.54 -9.23 -11.70
N GLU A 244 -67.07 -9.64 -12.88
CA GLU A 244 -67.17 -10.94 -13.58
C GLU A 244 -65.95 -11.17 -14.50
N ALA A 245 -65.77 -12.38 -15.05
CA ALA A 245 -64.81 -12.68 -16.11
C ALA A 245 -65.31 -13.80 -17.05
N PRO A 246 -65.25 -13.59 -18.37
CA PRO A 246 -64.76 -14.59 -19.34
C PRO A 246 -63.60 -14.00 -20.18
N ALA A 247 -62.56 -14.72 -20.64
CA ALA A 247 -62.42 -16.04 -21.31
C ALA A 247 -62.36 -15.94 -22.87
N ASP A 248 -61.77 -16.96 -23.49
CA ASP A 248 -61.62 -17.24 -24.94
C ASP A 248 -60.68 -16.30 -25.76
N GLU A 249 -59.88 -16.76 -26.75
CA GLU A 249 -59.52 -18.13 -27.17
C GLU A 249 -58.21 -18.16 -28.03
N LEU A 250 -57.54 -19.33 -28.10
CA LEU A 250 -56.62 -19.82 -29.17
C LEU A 250 -55.32 -19.01 -29.52
N ALA A 251 -54.22 -19.59 -30.04
CA ALA A 251 -54.00 -20.91 -30.64
C ALA A 251 -52.58 -21.50 -30.41
N GLU A 252 -52.54 -22.84 -30.34
CA GLU A 252 -51.53 -23.81 -30.83
C GLU A 252 -50.00 -23.50 -30.88
N ALA A 253 -49.24 -24.42 -30.28
CA ALA A 253 -47.89 -24.81 -30.71
C ALA A 253 -47.97 -26.08 -31.59
N PRO A 254 -46.88 -26.51 -32.26
CA PRO A 254 -46.20 -27.70 -31.74
C PRO A 254 -44.66 -27.67 -31.82
N ALA A 255 -44.03 -28.73 -31.31
CA ALA A 255 -42.58 -28.87 -31.11
C ALA A 255 -41.82 -29.46 -32.32
N ASP A 256 -40.49 -29.42 -32.24
CA ASP A 256 -39.62 -30.51 -32.73
C ASP A 256 -38.41 -30.70 -31.77
N GLU A 257 -37.65 -31.77 -31.95
CA GLU A 257 -36.74 -32.37 -30.95
C GLU A 257 -35.22 -32.12 -31.18
N ARG A 258 -34.45 -32.30 -30.10
CA ARG A 258 -33.05 -32.80 -30.04
C ARG A 258 -31.99 -32.21 -30.99
N THR A 259 -30.89 -31.77 -30.36
CA THR A 259 -29.67 -32.60 -30.35
C THR A 259 -28.70 -32.23 -29.23
N LEU A 260 -28.22 -33.22 -28.48
CA LEU A 260 -27.02 -33.06 -27.66
C LEU A 260 -25.77 -33.10 -28.56
N ARG A 261 -24.76 -32.28 -28.27
CA ARG A 261 -23.40 -32.44 -28.81
C ARG A 261 -22.40 -32.75 -27.71
N THR A 262 -22.24 -34.04 -27.43
CA THR A 262 -21.07 -34.57 -26.70
C THR A 262 -20.05 -35.04 -27.74
N THR A 263 -18.80 -34.58 -27.63
CA THR A 263 -17.67 -35.11 -28.43
C THR A 263 -16.46 -35.34 -27.53
N PRO A 264 -16.01 -36.59 -27.32
CA PRO A 264 -14.86 -36.87 -26.45
C PRO A 264 -13.53 -36.64 -27.18
N ARG A 265 -12.53 -36.18 -26.42
CA ARG A 265 -11.13 -36.02 -26.88
C ARG A 265 -10.41 -37.37 -26.83
N SER A 266 -10.34 -38.08 -27.95
CA SER A 266 -9.56 -39.33 -28.02
C SER A 266 -8.06 -39.04 -28.00
N LEU A 267 -7.31 -39.78 -27.17
CA LEU A 267 -5.87 -39.92 -27.33
C LEU A 267 -5.57 -40.85 -28.52
N THR A 268 -4.36 -40.76 -29.07
CA THR A 268 -3.75 -41.82 -29.88
C THR A 268 -2.26 -41.79 -29.65
N SER A 269 -1.74 -42.75 -28.89
CA SER A 269 -0.30 -42.96 -28.74
C SER A 269 0.28 -43.48 -30.06
N GLN A 270 1.45 -42.97 -30.47
CA GLN A 270 2.32 -43.72 -31.37
C GLN A 270 3.37 -44.45 -30.54
N THR A 271 3.48 -45.75 -30.76
CA THR A 271 4.41 -46.63 -30.06
C THR A 271 5.38 -47.22 -31.06
N THR A 272 6.68 -47.02 -30.82
CA THR A 272 7.88 -47.75 -31.32
C THR A 272 7.76 -48.74 -32.49
N GLY A 273 8.73 -48.73 -33.41
CA GLY A 273 9.03 -49.96 -34.15
C GLY A 273 10.09 -49.91 -35.27
N THR A 274 11.33 -50.25 -34.91
CA THR A 274 12.47 -50.62 -35.81
C THR A 274 13.19 -49.49 -36.55
#